data_AF-A0A4Q2WVN0-F1
#
_entry.id   AF-A0A4Q2WVN0-F1
#
_cell.length_a   1.000
_cell.length_b   1.000
_cell.length_c   1.000
_cell.angle_alpha   90.00
_cell.angle_beta   90.00
_cell.angle_gamma   90.00
#
_symmetry.space_group_name_H-M   'P 1'
#
loop_
_entity.id
_entity.type
_entity.pdbx_description
1 polymer ?
#
loop_
_entity_poly.entity_id
_entity_poly.type
_entity_poly.pdbx_seq_one_letter_code
_entity_poly.pdbx_strand_id
1 'polypeptide(L)'
;MKVSTNELLLALRAPNSGWLAALVCALDEALQDSDFGEPQRALVRGLLDAGSVPHPVAVAANERLTRFEEAVRDLHSLFVPEDAAPPVEATARPKLTLCGGIG
;
A
#
# COMPACT_ATOMS: atom_id res chain seq x y z
N MET A 1 5.95 -6.89 4.45
CA MET A 1 7.15 -7.19 3.64
C MET A 1 8.31 -6.37 4.19
N LYS A 2 9.48 -6.96 4.45
CA LYS A 2 10.65 -6.22 4.94
C LYS A 2 11.50 -5.78 3.74
N VAL A 3 11.16 -4.65 3.14
CA VAL A 3 11.99 -4.00 2.11
C VAL A 3 13.25 -3.48 2.81
N SER A 4 14.44 -3.74 2.26
CA SER A 4 15.66 -3.21 2.88
C SER A 4 15.68 -1.68 2.77
N THR A 5 16.27 -0.98 3.75
CA THR A 5 16.32 0.50 3.77
C THR A 5 16.87 1.08 2.46
N ASN A 6 17.84 0.40 1.83
CA ASN A 6 18.42 0.84 0.56
C ASN A 6 17.46 0.70 -0.63
N GLU A 7 16.66 -0.36 -0.68
CA GLU A 7 15.65 -0.56 -1.74
C GLU A 7 14.52 0.46 -1.61
N LEU A 8 14.08 0.77 -0.38
CA LEU A 8 13.06 1.80 -0.14
C LEU A 8 13.59 3.18 -0.56
N LEU A 9 14.82 3.52 -0.18
CA LEU A 9 15.45 4.78 -0.58
C LEU A 9 15.65 4.87 -2.10
N LEU A 10 16.01 3.77 -2.77
CA LEU A 10 16.11 3.72 -4.22
C LEU A 10 14.74 3.97 -4.86
N ALA A 11 13.69 3.33 -4.35
CA ALA A 11 12.35 3.54 -4.84
C ALA A 11 11.94 5.01 -4.66
N LEU A 12 12.07 5.59 -3.47
CA LEU A 12 11.68 6.98 -3.22
C LEU A 12 12.43 8.02 -4.07
N ARG A 13 13.65 7.70 -4.54
CA ARG A 13 14.44 8.58 -5.43
C ARG A 13 14.01 8.51 -6.90
N ALA A 14 13.36 7.44 -7.32
CA ALA A 14 12.90 7.32 -8.70
C ALA A 14 11.57 8.07 -8.85
N PRO A 15 11.48 9.09 -9.74
CA PRO A 15 10.26 9.88 -9.93
C PRO A 15 9.06 9.06 -10.43
N ASN A 16 9.34 7.87 -10.96
CA ASN A 16 8.36 6.95 -11.52
C ASN A 16 8.02 5.82 -10.54
N SER A 17 8.55 5.84 -9.30
CA SER A 17 8.32 4.76 -8.37
C SER A 17 6.93 4.82 -7.76
N GLY A 18 6.33 3.64 -7.58
CA GLY A 18 5.07 3.52 -6.87
C GLY A 18 5.16 4.01 -5.41
N TRP A 19 6.34 3.95 -4.78
CA TRP A 19 6.53 4.39 -3.39
C TRP A 19 6.50 5.91 -3.23
N LEU A 20 7.14 6.64 -4.14
CA LEU A 20 7.04 8.10 -4.15
C LEU A 20 5.61 8.53 -4.50
N ALA A 21 4.99 7.90 -5.50
CA ALA A 21 3.60 8.15 -5.86
C ALA A 21 2.65 7.90 -4.68
N ALA A 22 2.81 6.79 -3.95
CA ALA A 22 2.01 6.49 -2.77
C ALA A 22 2.17 7.53 -1.65
N LEU A 23 3.40 7.98 -1.39
CA LEU A 23 3.65 9.05 -0.42
C LEU A 23 2.96 10.36 -0.83
N VAL A 24 3.03 10.72 -2.12
CA VAL A 24 2.37 11.92 -2.65
C VAL A 24 0.85 11.82 -2.52
N CYS A 25 0.25 10.68 -2.90
CA CYS A 25 -1.19 10.47 -2.74
C CYS A 25 -1.63 10.54 -1.27
N ALA A 26 -0.89 9.90 -0.36
CA ALA A 26 -1.22 9.93 1.06
C ALA A 26 -1.16 11.36 1.65
N LEU A 27 -0.20 12.18 1.20
CA LEU A 27 -0.14 13.59 1.60
C LEU A 27 -1.28 14.41 1.01
N ASP A 28 -1.64 14.18 -0.25
CA ASP A 28 -2.77 14.87 -0.89
C ASP A 28 -4.10 14.57 -0.19
N GLU A 29 -4.35 13.30 0.14
CA GLU A 29 -5.52 12.88 0.93
C GLU A 29 -5.51 13.49 2.33
N ALA A 30 -4.36 13.47 3.02
CA ALA A 30 -4.23 14.08 4.33
C ALA A 30 -4.53 15.59 4.30
N LEU A 31 -4.15 16.30 3.24
CA LEU A 31 -4.46 17.73 3.11
C LEU A 31 -5.95 18.03 2.90
N GLN A 32 -6.75 17.03 2.49
CA GLN A 32 -8.20 17.14 2.35
C GLN A 32 -8.94 16.80 3.65
N ASP A 33 -8.27 16.19 4.63
CA ASP A 33 -8.84 15.84 5.94
C ASP A 33 -8.89 17.06 6.88
N SER A 34 -10.08 17.35 7.42
CA SER A 34 -10.29 18.45 8.39
C SER A 34 -9.56 18.24 9.71
N ASP A 35 -9.32 16.99 10.11
CA ASP A 35 -8.63 16.63 11.34
C ASP A 35 -7.10 16.69 11.18
N PHE A 36 -6.60 16.67 9.94
CA PHE A 36 -5.19 16.88 9.63
C PHE A 36 -4.85 18.38 9.52
N GLY A 37 -4.97 19.05 10.66
CA GLY A 37 -4.82 20.50 10.80
C GLY A 37 -3.37 21.01 10.78
N GLU A 38 -3.22 22.29 11.12
CA GLU A 38 -1.93 22.97 11.12
C GLU A 38 -0.88 22.35 12.07
N PRO A 39 -1.23 21.84 13.27
CA PRO A 39 -0.26 21.19 14.15
C PRO A 39 0.43 19.97 13.51
N GLN A 40 -0.35 19.12 12.82
CA GLN A 40 0.17 17.93 12.15
C GLN A 40 1.07 18.31 10.97
N ARG A 41 0.65 19.30 10.18
CA ARG A 41 1.45 19.84 9.07
C ARG A 41 2.76 20.45 9.56
N ALA A 42 2.75 21.19 10.67
CA ALA A 42 3.95 21.76 11.27
C ALA A 42 4.93 20.68 11.73
N LEU A 43 4.43 19.56 12.27
CA LEU A 43 5.25 18.42 12.64
C LEU A 43 5.94 17.80 11.42
N VAL A 44 5.19 17.56 10.33
CA VAL A 44 5.78 17.01 9.09
C VAL A 44 6.86 17.94 8.53
N ARG A 45 6.60 19.26 8.46
CA ARG A 45 7.60 20.25 8.02
C ARG A 45 8.85 20.21 8.91
N GLY A 46 8.66 20.22 10.24
CA GLY A 46 9.77 20.16 11.18
C GLY A 46 10.65 18.91 11.03
N LEU A 47 10.05 17.76 10.74
CA LEU A 47 10.80 16.52 10.46
C LEU A 47 11.61 16.61 9.16
N LEU A 48 11.04 17.21 8.11
CA LEU A 48 11.72 17.40 6.83
C LEU A 48 12.88 18.40 6.96
N ASP A 49 12.64 19.54 7.63
CA ASP A 49 13.64 20.59 7.82
C ASP A 49 14.80 20.12 8.71
N ALA A 50 14.51 19.34 9.75
CA ALA A 50 15.54 18.76 10.63
C ALA A 50 16.38 17.65 9.95
N GLY A 51 15.96 17.16 8.77
CA GLY A 51 16.63 16.10 8.03
C GLY A 51 16.70 14.76 8.78
N SER A 52 15.94 14.60 9.87
CA SER A 52 15.96 13.41 10.71
C SER A 52 14.64 13.22 11.43
N VAL A 53 14.24 11.95 11.59
CA VAL A 53 13.11 11.57 12.43
C VAL A 53 13.66 11.13 13.78
N PRO A 54 13.27 11.77 14.91
CA PRO A 54 13.72 11.35 16.23
C PRO A 54 13.42 9.87 16.47
N HIS A 55 14.39 9.13 17.01
CA HIS A 55 14.26 7.68 17.21
C HIS A 55 12.97 7.25 17.93
N PRO A 56 12.53 7.93 19.03
CA PRO A 56 11.27 7.56 19.69
C PRO A 56 10.04 7.71 18.78
N VAL A 57 10.05 8.70 17.88
CA VAL A 57 8.96 8.93 16.90
C VAL A 57 8.95 7.80 15.87
N ALA A 58 10.12 7.40 15.37
CA ALA A 58 10.24 6.29 14.43
C ALA A 58 9.78 4.95 15.04
N VAL A 59 10.12 4.69 16.30
CA VAL A 59 9.66 3.49 17.03
C VAL A 59 8.14 3.51 17.17
N ALA A 60 7.57 4.62 17.66
CA ALA A 60 6.12 4.74 17.83
C ALA A 60 5.36 4.63 16.49
N ALA A 61 5.91 5.16 15.41
CA ALA A 61 5.34 5.02 14.07
C ALA A 61 5.33 3.56 13.61
N ASN A 62 6.45 2.84 13.78
CA ASN A 62 6.53 1.42 13.43
C ASN A 62 5.58 0.56 14.26
N GLU A 63 5.47 0.81 15.57
CA GLU A 63 4.50 0.08 16.40
C GLU A 63 3.05 0.29 15.94
N ARG A 64 2.68 1.54 15.61
CA ARG A 64 1.35 1.84 15.08
C ARG A 64 1.10 1.16 13.75
N LEU A 65 2.11 1.13 12.87
CA LEU A 65 2.01 0.43 11.59
C LEU A 65 1.82 -1.08 11.80
N THR A 66 2.59 -1.71 12.69
CA THR A 66 2.43 -3.13 13.03
C THR A 66 1.02 -3.43 13.54
N ARG A 67 0.51 -2.63 14.48
CA ARG A 67 -0.86 -2.80 15.01
C ARG A 67 -1.92 -2.60 13.92
N PHE A 68 -1.70 -1.67 12.99
CA PHE A 68 -2.58 -1.47 11.85
C PHE A 68 -2.57 -2.69 10.91
N GLU A 69 -1.40 -3.22 10.58
CA GLU A 69 -1.27 -4.44 9.76
C GLU A 69 -1.93 -5.66 10.41
N GLU A 70 -1.82 -5.79 11.74
CA GLU A 70 -2.53 -6.80 12.52
C GLU A 70 -4.05 -6.60 12.43
N ALA A 71 -4.55 -5.40 12.69
CA ALA A 71 -5.97 -5.10 12.62
C ALA A 71 -6.57 -5.33 11.22
N VAL A 72 -5.86 -4.97 10.15
CA VAL A 72 -6.28 -5.22 8.77
C VAL A 72 -6.31 -6.72 8.48
N ARG A 73 -5.34 -7.48 8.97
CA ARG A 73 -5.30 -8.94 8.82
C ARG A 73 -6.48 -9.61 9.54
N ASP A 74 -6.74 -9.20 10.78
CA ASP A 74 -7.86 -9.70 11.56
C ASP A 74 -9.19 -9.38 10.86
N LEU A 75 -9.34 -8.15 10.36
CA LEU A 75 -10.51 -7.72 9.61
C LEU A 75 -10.71 -8.56 8.33
N HIS A 76 -9.64 -8.77 7.55
CA HIS A 76 -9.68 -9.60 6.36
C HIS A 76 -10.06 -11.06 6.69
N SER A 77 -9.59 -11.58 7.82
CA SER A 77 -9.91 -12.94 8.28
C SER A 77 -11.37 -13.10 8.69
N LEU A 78 -12.03 -12.02 9.13
CA LEU A 78 -13.46 -11.99 9.42
C LEU A 78 -14.34 -11.91 8.16
N PHE A 79 -13.81 -11.36 7.06
CA PHE A 79 -14.57 -11.16 5.81
C PHE A 79 -14.27 -12.19 4.72
N VAL A 80 -13.15 -12.91 4.79
CA VAL A 80 -12.88 -14.05 3.91
C VAL A 80 -13.39 -15.31 4.60
N PRO A 81 -14.54 -15.89 4.18
CA PRO A 81 -14.94 -17.19 4.67
C PRO A 81 -13.85 -18.20 4.32
N GLU A 82 -13.46 -19.03 5.30
CA GLU A 82 -12.46 -20.10 5.18
C GLU A 82 -12.86 -21.18 4.17
N ASP A 83 -14.06 -21.07 3.59
CA ASP A 83 -14.65 -21.97 2.60
C ASP A 83 -14.71 -21.32 1.21
N ALA A 84 -13.58 -20.81 0.73
CA ALA A 84 -13.36 -20.72 -0.70
C ALA A 84 -13.13 -22.15 -1.21
N ALA A 85 -14.24 -22.84 -1.49
CA ALA A 85 -14.25 -24.13 -2.15
C ALA A 85 -13.24 -24.14 -3.32
N PRO A 86 -12.55 -25.27 -3.57
CA PRO A 86 -11.55 -25.37 -4.63
C PRO A 86 -12.15 -24.88 -5.96
N PRO A 87 -11.33 -24.29 -6.86
CA PRO A 87 -11.81 -23.73 -8.11
C PRO A 87 -12.65 -24.79 -8.82
N VAL A 88 -13.93 -24.48 -8.98
CA VAL A 88 -14.86 -25.30 -9.77
C VAL A 88 -14.19 -25.50 -11.12
N GLU A 89 -13.98 -26.76 -11.50
CA GLU A 89 -13.36 -27.15 -12.76
C GLU A 89 -13.86 -26.24 -13.87
N ALA A 90 -12.94 -25.59 -14.58
CA ALA A 90 -13.25 -24.79 -15.73
C ALA A 90 -14.10 -25.65 -16.69
N THR A 91 -15.40 -25.38 -16.74
CA THR A 91 -16.28 -25.98 -17.73
C THR A 91 -15.64 -25.72 -19.09
N ALA A 92 -15.35 -26.83 -19.77
CA ALA A 92 -14.50 -26.85 -20.95
C ALA A 92 -14.87 -25.70 -21.89
N ARG A 93 -13.92 -24.78 -22.12
CA ARG A 93 -14.12 -23.66 -23.04
C ARG A 93 -14.58 -24.25 -24.39
N PRO A 94 -15.70 -23.79 -24.96
CA PRO A 94 -16.14 -24.28 -26.25
C PRO A 94 -15.03 -23.99 -27.27
N LYS A 95 -14.60 -25.02 -28.01
CA LYS A 95 -13.63 -24.88 -29.08
C LYS A 95 -14.23 -24.02 -30.18
N LEU A 96 -13.77 -22.78 -30.30
CA LEU A 96 -14.02 -21.96 -31.49
C LEU A 96 -13.27 -22.60 -32.66
N THR A 97 -14.00 -23.27 -33.55
CA THR A 97 -13.45 -23.73 -34.83
C THR A 97 -13.35 -22.53 -35.75
N LEU A 98 -12.13 -22.14 -36.10
CA LEU A 98 -11.88 -21.14 -37.12
C LEU A 98 -12.25 -21.75 -38.49
N CYS A 99 -13.42 -21.40 -39.04
CA CYS A 99 -13.74 -21.66 -40.44
C CYS A 99 -12.93 -20.69 -41.30
N GLY A 100 -11.65 -21.00 -41.50
CA GLY A 100 -10.83 -20.34 -42.52
C GLY A 100 -11.34 -20.75 -43.89
N GLY A 101 -12.06 -19.84 -44.57
CA GLY A 101 -12.32 -19.94 -45.99
C GLY A 101 -11.01 -19.78 -46.76
N ILE A 102 -10.70 -20.76 -47.60
CA ILE A 102 -9.64 -20.66 -48.60
C ILE A 102 -10.15 -21.38 -49.85
N GLY A 103 -10.24 -20.64 -50.96
CA GLY A 103 -10.40 -21.18 -52.31
C GLY A 103 -11.82 -21.18 -52.83
#